data_AF-A0A4Q6B514-F1
#
_entry.id   AF-A0A4Q6B514-F1
#
_cell.length_a   1.000
_cell.length_b   1.000
_cell.length_c   1.000
_cell.angle_alpha   90.00
_cell.angle_beta   90.00
_cell.angle_gamma   90.00
#
_symmetry.space_group_name_H-M   'P 1'
#
loop_
_entity.id
_entity.type
_entity.pdbx_description
1 polymer ?
#
loop_
_entity_poly.entity_id
_entity_poly.type
_entity_poly.pdbx_seq_one_letter_code
_entity_poly.pdbx_strand_id
1 'polypeptide(L)'
;MTARALAGTRLLSALLLVLGCGPSGGGEPKSPVAASPKFVTGNLEPMIVDWQPEERGDLEISMREGLVVVGYDETGFRLLKDCHVDGNYEFMGMTRRERVVRLESAEDVRANLPLGGLGLAAKLGGELEHGATLDIAMVMVGKLRTTWRTVTAKDLVGQCAQASHFVRGATVGAFAVDRGERSQARAVAEIFGLGAGGGTAKNSMVRIVDGQLPDCQRATPDSDKAPAQCGALIRVELLPIAASKDDAKAKALAEREPSLVDTCPRPLVRIEAGLR
;
A
#
# COMPACT_ATOMS: atom_id res chain seq x y z
N MET A 1 53.44 7.14 65.18
CA MET A 1 54.77 6.48 65.24
C MET A 1 54.83 5.42 64.15
N THR A 2 55.87 5.49 63.31
CA THR A 2 56.43 4.46 62.39
C THR A 2 55.50 3.82 61.32
N ALA A 3 55.58 4.06 60.01
CA ALA A 3 56.66 4.02 58.99
C ALA A 3 56.99 2.64 58.39
N ARG A 4 57.09 2.61 57.04
CA ARG A 4 57.68 1.63 56.05
C ARG A 4 56.63 0.96 55.15
N ALA A 5 56.52 1.16 53.82
CA ALA A 5 57.45 1.30 52.68
C ALA A 5 57.96 -0.03 52.08
N LEU A 6 57.64 -0.27 50.79
CA LEU A 6 58.31 -1.08 49.73
C LEU A 6 57.43 -0.91 48.45
N ALA A 7 57.71 -0.03 47.48
CA ALA A 7 58.79 0.01 46.48
C ALA A 7 58.76 -1.17 45.47
N GLY A 8 58.34 -0.89 44.24
CA GLY A 8 58.40 -1.78 43.06
C GLY A 8 58.35 -0.94 41.78
N THR A 9 59.46 -0.89 41.06
CA THR A 9 59.84 0.17 40.11
C THR A 9 59.88 -0.32 38.64
N ARG A 10 59.58 0.59 37.69
CA ARG A 10 59.96 0.65 36.24
C ARG A 10 59.28 -0.33 35.28
N LEU A 11 58.79 0.07 34.10
CA LEU A 11 59.56 0.62 32.97
C LEU A 11 58.76 1.57 32.05
N LEU A 12 59.42 2.65 31.62
CA LEU A 12 59.07 3.50 30.48
C LEU A 12 59.17 2.72 29.16
N SER A 13 58.30 3.02 28.20
CA SER A 13 58.63 2.99 26.76
C SER A 13 57.76 4.00 26.02
N ALA A 14 58.36 5.14 25.73
CA ALA A 14 57.88 6.13 24.79
C ALA A 14 58.46 5.81 23.41
N LEU A 15 57.63 5.82 22.36
CA LEU A 15 58.10 5.85 20.97
C LEU A 15 57.35 6.97 20.24
N LEU A 16 58.06 8.08 20.03
CA LEU A 16 57.70 9.14 19.09
C LEU A 16 58.08 8.71 17.67
N LEU A 17 57.20 8.89 16.70
CA LEU A 17 57.54 8.96 15.27
C LEU A 17 56.75 10.10 14.58
N VAL A 18 57.47 11.20 14.39
CA VAL A 18 57.59 12.09 13.22
C VAL A 18 56.32 12.58 12.49
N LEU A 19 56.20 13.91 12.49
CA LEU A 19 55.39 14.78 11.63
C LEU A 19 55.74 14.65 10.14
N GLY A 20 54.73 14.46 9.29
CA GLY A 20 54.81 14.67 7.85
C GLY A 20 53.67 15.60 7.39
N CYS A 21 54.04 16.74 6.80
CA CYS A 21 53.13 17.70 6.17
C CYS A 21 53.27 17.56 4.64
N GLY A 22 52.16 17.38 3.90
CA GLY A 22 52.16 17.39 2.44
C GLY A 22 50.78 17.06 1.84
N PRO A 23 50.41 17.62 0.67
CA PRO A 23 49.07 18.19 0.46
C PRO A 23 48.16 17.37 -0.47
N SER A 24 46.89 17.79 -0.51
CA SER A 24 45.91 17.65 -1.61
C SER A 24 44.89 16.53 -1.46
N GLY A 25 43.62 16.93 -1.44
CA GLY A 25 42.48 16.04 -1.64
C GLY A 25 41.39 16.26 -0.59
N GLY A 26 40.77 17.45 -0.59
CA GLY A 26 39.49 17.66 0.08
C GLY A 26 38.42 16.82 -0.61
N GLY A 27 38.37 15.53 -0.26
CA GLY A 27 37.21 14.69 -0.47
C GLY A 27 36.23 15.03 0.64
N GLU A 28 35.25 15.87 0.31
CA GLU A 28 34.05 16.05 1.11
C GLU A 28 33.55 14.65 1.52
N PRO A 29 33.34 14.36 2.83
CA PRO A 29 32.73 13.11 3.21
C PRO A 29 31.36 13.10 2.55
N LYS A 30 31.20 12.26 1.52
CA LYS A 30 29.88 11.92 0.99
C LYS A 30 29.14 11.29 2.15
N SER A 31 28.38 12.14 2.85
CA SER A 31 27.30 11.71 3.71
C SER A 31 26.55 10.64 2.93
N PRO A 32 26.28 9.45 3.49
CA PRO A 32 25.35 8.55 2.86
C PRO A 32 24.04 9.33 2.87
N VAL A 33 23.73 9.98 1.75
CA VAL A 33 22.36 10.28 1.39
C VAL A 33 21.77 8.89 1.26
N ALA A 34 21.28 8.38 2.39
CA ALA A 34 20.25 7.36 2.38
C ALA A 34 19.23 7.94 1.41
N ALA A 35 19.17 7.33 0.22
CA ALA A 35 18.12 7.66 -0.71
C ALA A 35 16.84 7.48 0.11
N SER A 36 16.18 8.59 0.42
CA SER A 36 14.86 8.57 1.03
C SER A 36 14.07 7.53 0.25
N PRO A 37 13.38 6.57 0.91
CA PRO A 37 12.57 5.63 0.17
C PRO A 37 11.62 6.48 -0.66
N LYS A 38 11.87 6.52 -1.97
CA LYS A 38 10.98 7.16 -2.91
C LYS A 38 9.74 6.30 -2.81
N PHE A 39 8.80 6.75 -2.00
CA PHE A 39 7.44 6.27 -2.08
C PHE A 39 7.08 6.48 -3.54
N VAL A 40 7.09 5.40 -4.32
CA VAL A 40 6.60 5.45 -5.69
C VAL A 40 5.18 5.93 -5.48
N THR A 41 4.90 7.14 -5.95
CA THR A 41 3.58 7.72 -6.11
C THR A 41 2.78 6.78 -7.03
N GLY A 42 2.40 5.65 -6.46
CA GLY A 42 1.89 4.48 -7.15
C GLY A 42 0.38 4.55 -7.11
N ASN A 43 -0.14 5.44 -7.97
CA ASN A 43 -1.53 5.47 -8.44
C ASN A 43 -2.61 6.02 -7.50
N LEU A 44 -2.29 6.60 -6.33
CA LEU A 44 -3.32 7.04 -5.36
C LEU A 44 -4.30 5.92 -4.99
N GLU A 45 -3.90 4.67 -5.22
CA GLU A 45 -4.74 3.50 -4.99
C GLU A 45 -4.02 2.47 -4.12
N PRO A 46 -3.63 2.81 -2.86
CA PRO A 46 -2.85 1.90 -2.05
C PRO A 46 -3.63 0.63 -1.69
N MET A 47 -2.91 -0.50 -1.71
CA MET A 47 -3.42 -1.75 -1.16
C MET A 47 -3.40 -1.64 0.37
N ILE A 48 -4.42 -2.20 1.04
CA ILE A 48 -4.56 -2.15 2.50
C ILE A 48 -4.60 -3.55 3.14
N VAL A 49 -4.28 -4.59 2.37
CA VAL A 49 -4.31 -5.99 2.84
C VAL A 49 -3.27 -6.28 3.93
N ASP A 50 -2.26 -5.42 4.04
CA ASP A 50 -1.13 -5.46 4.98
C ASP A 50 -1.37 -4.66 6.27
N TRP A 51 -2.51 -3.99 6.40
CA TRP A 51 -2.93 -3.32 7.63
C TRP A 51 -3.24 -4.30 8.75
N GLN A 52 -3.09 -3.82 9.99
CA GLN A 52 -3.60 -4.58 11.13
C GLN A 52 -5.13 -4.70 11.03
N PRO A 53 -5.72 -5.81 11.50
CA PRO A 53 -7.17 -6.01 11.45
C PRO A 53 -7.96 -4.86 12.09
N GLU A 54 -7.46 -4.30 13.19
CA GLU A 54 -8.09 -3.19 13.91
C GLU A 54 -8.11 -1.91 13.07
N GLU A 55 -7.01 -1.58 12.39
CA GLU A 55 -6.91 -0.40 11.53
C GLU A 55 -7.84 -0.51 10.32
N ARG A 56 -7.96 -1.72 9.74
CA ARG A 56 -8.92 -1.96 8.65
C ARG A 56 -10.36 -1.85 9.14
N GLY A 57 -10.65 -2.41 10.31
CA GLY A 57 -11.97 -2.29 10.95
C GLY A 57 -12.35 -0.83 11.19
N ASP A 58 -11.42 -0.01 11.68
CA ASP A 58 -11.62 1.43 11.86
C ASP A 58 -11.94 2.12 10.54
N LEU A 59 -11.21 1.82 9.47
CA LEU A 59 -11.49 2.35 8.14
C LEU A 59 -12.88 1.93 7.64
N GLU A 60 -13.26 0.67 7.83
CA GLU A 60 -14.60 0.18 7.46
C GLU A 60 -15.72 0.91 8.21
N ILE A 61 -15.52 1.18 9.50
CA ILE A 61 -16.47 1.95 10.31
C ILE A 61 -16.53 3.40 9.82
N SER A 62 -15.39 4.06 9.63
CA SER A 62 -15.36 5.44 9.13
C SER A 62 -16.01 5.58 7.74
N MET A 63 -15.88 4.57 6.87
CA MET A 63 -16.58 4.54 5.58
C MET A 63 -18.10 4.40 5.69
N ARG A 64 -18.63 3.91 6.81
CA ARG A 64 -20.08 3.84 7.06
C ARG A 64 -20.65 5.15 7.60
N GLU A 65 -19.82 5.93 8.28
CA GLU A 65 -20.22 7.18 8.93
C GLU A 65 -20.18 8.38 7.98
N GLY A 66 -19.25 8.38 7.02
CA GLY A 66 -19.11 9.47 6.06
C GLY A 66 -18.03 9.20 5.01
N LEU A 67 -17.68 10.20 4.21
CA LEU A 67 -16.51 10.08 3.34
C LEU A 67 -15.25 10.23 4.19
N VAL A 68 -14.33 9.30 3.99
CA VAL A 68 -13.14 9.16 4.83
C VAL A 68 -12.10 10.16 4.38
N VAL A 69 -11.55 10.91 5.33
CA VAL A 69 -10.46 11.85 5.10
C VAL A 69 -9.18 11.29 5.70
N VAL A 70 -8.07 11.46 4.97
CA VAL A 70 -6.80 10.84 5.32
C VAL A 70 -5.66 11.84 5.16
N GLY A 71 -4.63 11.65 5.98
CA GLY A 71 -3.29 12.16 5.71
C GLY A 71 -2.56 11.15 4.83
N TYR A 72 -2.13 11.56 3.65
CA TYR A 72 -1.33 10.73 2.75
C TYR A 72 -0.16 11.54 2.23
N ASP A 73 1.05 11.12 2.61
CA ASP A 73 2.33 11.76 2.31
C ASP A 73 3.48 10.73 2.36
N GLU A 74 4.73 11.20 2.31
CA GLU A 74 5.94 10.35 2.34
C GLU A 74 6.06 9.48 3.60
N THR A 75 5.40 9.87 4.70
CA THR A 75 5.38 9.10 5.95
C THR A 75 4.30 8.01 5.94
N GLY A 76 3.43 7.99 4.93
CA GLY A 76 2.47 6.93 4.68
C GLY A 76 1.02 7.40 4.71
N PHE A 77 0.13 6.46 5.03
CA PHE A 77 -1.32 6.66 5.12
C PHE A 77 -1.75 6.74 6.59
N ARG A 78 -2.47 7.80 6.93
CA ARG A 78 -3.03 8.03 8.27
C ARG A 78 -4.52 8.28 8.17
N LEU A 79 -5.30 7.41 8.80
CA LEU A 79 -6.74 7.59 8.94
C LEU A 79 -7.01 8.72 9.96
N LEU A 80 -7.75 9.75 9.55
CA LEU A 80 -8.16 10.83 10.44
C LEU A 80 -9.57 10.53 10.98
N LYS A 81 -9.65 9.74 12.06
CA LYS A 81 -10.91 9.17 12.58
C LYS A 81 -11.99 10.22 12.88
N ASP A 82 -11.57 11.39 13.36
CA ASP A 82 -12.47 12.50 13.70
C ASP A 82 -12.61 13.54 12.58
N CYS A 83 -12.22 13.21 11.34
CA CYS A 83 -12.34 14.08 10.18
C CYS A 83 -13.06 13.37 9.04
N HIS A 84 -14.16 13.96 8.57
CA HIS A 84 -14.97 13.39 7.49
C HIS A 84 -15.56 14.47 6.60
N VAL A 85 -16.20 14.04 5.52
CA VAL A 85 -17.12 14.84 4.73
C VAL A 85 -18.49 14.16 4.76
N ASP A 86 -19.54 14.96 4.89
CA ASP A 86 -20.92 14.46 4.83
C ASP A 86 -21.19 13.81 3.47
N GLY A 87 -21.56 12.53 3.49
CA GLY A 87 -21.82 11.74 2.28
C GLY A 87 -21.79 10.25 2.59
N ASN A 88 -22.02 9.44 1.55
CA ASN A 88 -22.10 8.00 1.68
C ASN A 88 -21.36 7.30 0.53
N TYR A 89 -21.06 6.01 0.74
CA TYR A 89 -20.65 5.12 -0.33
C TYR A 89 -21.78 4.19 -0.70
N GLU A 90 -21.87 3.90 -1.99
CA GLU A 90 -22.74 2.87 -2.54
C GLU A 90 -21.89 1.73 -3.08
N PHE A 91 -22.36 0.51 -2.88
CA PHE A 91 -21.72 -0.66 -3.45
C PHE A 91 -22.13 -0.80 -4.92
N MET A 92 -21.14 -1.01 -5.77
CA MET A 92 -21.30 -1.30 -7.18
C MET A 92 -20.71 -2.68 -7.44
N GLY A 93 -21.57 -3.67 -7.68
CA GLY A 93 -21.16 -5.01 -8.07
C GLY A 93 -20.35 -5.00 -9.37
N MET A 94 -19.45 -5.98 -9.51
CA MET A 94 -18.75 -6.25 -10.76
C MET A 94 -18.55 -7.74 -10.97
N THR A 95 -18.16 -8.13 -12.18
CA THR A 95 -17.76 -9.51 -12.45
C THR A 95 -16.64 -9.92 -11.49
N ARG A 96 -16.82 -11.06 -10.82
CA ARG A 96 -15.85 -11.61 -9.88
C ARG A 96 -14.49 -11.77 -10.55
N ARG A 97 -13.44 -11.29 -9.89
CA ARG A 97 -12.05 -11.41 -10.34
C ARG A 97 -11.21 -12.05 -9.26
N GLU A 98 -10.52 -13.12 -9.62
CA GLU A 98 -9.61 -13.84 -8.74
C GLU A 98 -8.18 -13.58 -9.21
N ARG A 99 -7.28 -13.26 -8.27
CA ARG A 99 -5.87 -12.98 -8.58
C ARG A 99 -4.98 -13.41 -7.43
N VAL A 100 -3.84 -13.98 -7.77
CA VAL A 100 -2.70 -14.14 -6.86
C VAL A 100 -1.62 -13.15 -7.26
N VAL A 101 -1.12 -12.38 -6.29
CA VAL A 101 0.09 -11.56 -6.43
C VAL A 101 1.17 -12.22 -5.61
N ARG A 102 2.29 -12.53 -6.25
CA ARG A 102 3.46 -13.14 -5.62
C ARG A 102 4.55 -12.09 -5.48
N LEU A 103 5.08 -11.95 -4.27
CA LEU A 103 6.16 -11.03 -3.95
C LEU A 103 7.36 -11.87 -3.55
N GLU A 104 8.47 -11.72 -4.28
CA GLU A 104 9.62 -12.63 -4.19
C GLU A 104 10.83 -12.00 -3.52
N SER A 105 10.78 -10.69 -3.28
CA SER A 105 11.84 -9.89 -2.66
C SER A 105 11.27 -8.88 -1.66
N ALA A 106 12.13 -8.39 -0.77
CA ALA A 106 11.75 -7.34 0.16
C ALA A 106 11.40 -6.03 -0.57
N GLU A 107 11.98 -5.81 -1.75
CA GLU A 107 11.70 -4.70 -2.66
C GLU A 107 10.28 -4.80 -3.23
N ASP A 108 9.86 -5.99 -3.69
CA ASP A 108 8.50 -6.23 -4.17
C ASP A 108 7.47 -5.97 -3.06
N VAL A 109 7.77 -6.43 -1.84
CA VAL A 109 6.93 -6.18 -0.66
C VAL A 109 6.78 -4.69 -0.41
N ARG A 110 7.89 -3.94 -0.34
CA ARG A 110 7.85 -2.48 -0.14
C ARG A 110 7.13 -1.74 -1.27
N ALA A 111 7.24 -2.22 -2.51
CA ALA A 111 6.60 -1.59 -3.66
C ALA A 111 5.08 -1.82 -3.73
N ASN A 112 4.59 -2.99 -3.30
CA ASN A 112 3.18 -3.38 -3.43
C ASN A 112 2.36 -3.19 -2.14
N LEU A 113 3.03 -3.20 -0.98
CA LEU A 113 2.45 -3.11 0.35
C LEU A 113 2.99 -1.86 1.07
N PRO A 114 2.59 -0.65 0.66
CA PRO A 114 3.25 0.57 1.11
C PRO A 114 2.98 0.93 2.57
N LEU A 115 2.02 0.28 3.25
CA LEU A 115 1.49 0.76 4.53
C LEU A 115 1.98 -0.10 5.71
N GLY A 116 1.97 -1.42 5.57
CA GLY A 116 2.52 -2.43 6.48
C GLY A 116 3.72 -3.19 5.92
N GLY A 117 4.05 -3.03 4.62
CA GLY A 117 5.16 -3.74 3.98
C GLY A 117 6.54 -3.45 4.55
N LEU A 118 6.77 -2.32 5.23
CA LEU A 118 8.03 -2.10 5.96
C LEU A 118 8.19 -3.09 7.12
N GLY A 119 7.13 -3.35 7.88
CA GLY A 119 7.14 -4.34 8.95
C GLY A 119 7.22 -5.77 8.43
N LEU A 120 6.51 -6.08 7.34
CA LEU A 120 6.54 -7.41 6.72
C LEU A 120 7.87 -7.71 6.03
N ALA A 121 8.43 -6.76 5.29
CA ALA A 121 9.73 -6.90 4.63
C ALA A 121 10.86 -7.07 5.65
N ALA A 122 10.81 -6.37 6.78
CA ALA A 122 11.79 -6.55 7.86
C ALA A 122 11.70 -7.94 8.50
N LYS A 123 10.47 -8.45 8.72
CA LYS A 123 10.24 -9.78 9.30
C LYS A 123 10.61 -10.93 8.35
N LEU A 124 10.42 -10.75 7.05
CA LEU A 124 10.54 -11.82 6.06
C LEU A 124 11.78 -11.71 5.16
N GLY A 125 12.54 -10.62 5.21
CA GLY A 125 13.62 -10.36 4.26
C GLY A 125 14.59 -11.53 4.10
N GLY A 126 15.09 -12.10 5.21
CA GLY A 126 15.96 -13.27 5.16
C GLY A 126 15.30 -14.51 4.55
N GLU A 127 14.01 -14.73 4.81
CA GLU A 127 13.28 -15.87 4.24
C GLU A 127 13.06 -15.69 2.72
N LEU A 128 12.75 -14.47 2.27
CA LEU A 128 12.54 -14.15 0.86
C LEU A 128 13.84 -14.36 0.04
N GLU A 129 14.98 -13.94 0.58
CA GLU A 129 16.30 -14.20 -0.01
C GLU A 129 16.59 -15.72 -0.13
N HIS A 130 16.07 -16.51 0.81
CA HIS A 130 16.20 -17.97 0.82
C HIS A 130 15.08 -18.72 0.07
N GLY A 131 14.34 -18.04 -0.79
CA GLY A 131 13.37 -18.66 -1.69
C GLY A 131 11.96 -18.79 -1.15
N ALA A 132 11.66 -18.18 0.00
CA ALA A 132 10.26 -17.95 0.38
C ALA A 132 9.63 -16.88 -0.53
N THR A 133 8.30 -16.87 -0.58
CA THR A 133 7.51 -15.80 -1.20
C THR A 133 6.49 -15.27 -0.21
N LEU A 134 5.95 -14.09 -0.47
CA LEU A 134 4.71 -13.63 0.12
C LEU A 134 3.64 -13.66 -0.96
N ASP A 135 2.68 -14.57 -0.86
CA ASP A 135 1.58 -14.64 -1.82
C ASP A 135 0.33 -13.97 -1.24
N ILE A 136 -0.31 -13.14 -2.06
CA ILE A 136 -1.54 -12.42 -1.75
C ILE A 136 -2.61 -12.94 -2.70
N ALA A 137 -3.52 -13.75 -2.17
CA ALA A 137 -4.71 -14.19 -2.89
C ALA A 137 -5.84 -13.20 -2.66
N MET A 138 -6.49 -12.75 -3.73
CA MET A 138 -7.62 -11.82 -3.68
C MET A 138 -8.76 -12.30 -4.56
N VAL A 139 -9.97 -12.10 -4.06
CA VAL A 139 -11.21 -12.19 -4.84
C VAL A 139 -11.92 -10.85 -4.72
N MET A 140 -12.08 -10.17 -5.85
CA MET A 140 -12.73 -8.86 -5.91
C MET A 140 -14.12 -9.00 -6.52
N VAL A 141 -15.12 -8.41 -5.88
CA VAL A 141 -16.54 -8.56 -6.26
C VAL A 141 -17.25 -7.26 -6.54
N GLY A 142 -16.68 -6.12 -6.14
CA GLY A 142 -17.28 -4.81 -6.36
C GLY A 142 -16.42 -3.68 -5.85
N LYS A 143 -17.00 -2.48 -5.87
CA LYS A 143 -16.41 -1.28 -5.27
C LYS A 143 -17.44 -0.54 -4.42
N LEU A 144 -17.00 0.00 -3.29
CA LEU A 144 -17.68 1.08 -2.60
C LEU A 144 -17.30 2.40 -3.26
N ARG A 145 -18.26 3.23 -3.64
CA ARG A 145 -18.03 4.48 -4.37
C ARG A 145 -18.90 5.61 -3.85
N THR A 146 -18.31 6.79 -3.74
CA THR A 146 -19.07 8.05 -3.58
C THR A 146 -19.28 8.72 -4.92
N THR A 147 -20.32 9.54 -5.02
CA THR A 147 -20.59 10.42 -6.17
C THR A 147 -19.73 11.68 -6.14
N TRP A 148 -19.08 11.97 -5.01
CA TRP A 148 -18.19 13.12 -4.84
C TRP A 148 -16.95 13.00 -5.73
N ARG A 149 -16.71 14.05 -6.52
CA ARG A 149 -15.55 14.15 -7.43
C ARG A 149 -14.50 15.12 -6.92
N THR A 150 -14.84 15.96 -5.97
CA THR A 150 -13.98 17.00 -5.42
C THR A 150 -14.45 17.29 -4.01
N VAL A 151 -13.50 17.35 -3.08
CA VAL A 151 -13.68 17.82 -1.71
C VAL A 151 -12.76 19.02 -1.53
N THR A 152 -13.23 20.05 -0.85
CA THR A 152 -12.45 21.23 -0.48
C THR A 152 -12.35 21.34 1.03
N ALA A 153 -11.46 22.20 1.53
CA ALA A 153 -11.33 22.45 2.97
C ALA A 153 -12.64 22.90 3.65
N LYS A 154 -13.61 23.45 2.90
CA LYS A 154 -14.91 23.89 3.44
C LYS A 154 -15.90 22.76 3.66
N ASP A 155 -15.68 21.61 3.02
CA ASP A 155 -16.55 20.44 3.10
C ASP A 155 -16.12 19.51 4.27
N LEU A 156 -14.98 19.81 4.90
CA LEU A 156 -14.40 19.02 5.99
C LEU A 156 -15.08 19.32 7.32
N VAL A 157 -15.44 18.26 8.05
CA VAL A 157 -16.10 18.32 9.36
C VAL A 157 -15.23 17.61 10.39
N GLY A 158 -14.99 18.28 11.52
CA GLY A 158 -14.22 17.74 12.66
C GLY A 158 -12.74 18.15 12.68
N GLN A 159 -11.86 17.24 13.11
CA GLN A 159 -10.43 17.51 13.35
C GLN A 159 -9.57 17.24 12.11
N CYS A 160 -9.55 18.19 11.17
CA CYS A 160 -9.03 17.98 9.82
C CYS A 160 -7.67 18.61 9.51
N ALA A 161 -6.88 19.00 10.52
CA ALA A 161 -5.64 19.76 10.33
C ALA A 161 -4.59 19.05 9.45
N GLN A 162 -4.60 17.70 9.41
CA GLN A 162 -3.65 16.89 8.64
C GLN A 162 -4.26 16.29 7.37
N ALA A 163 -5.43 16.75 6.95
CA ALA A 163 -6.13 16.23 5.79
C ALA A 163 -5.38 16.57 4.48
N SER A 164 -5.10 15.57 3.66
CA SER A 164 -4.54 15.78 2.32
C SER A 164 -5.36 15.12 1.21
N HIS A 165 -6.00 13.99 1.50
CA HIS A 165 -6.82 13.26 0.55
C HIS A 165 -8.14 12.81 1.19
N PHE A 166 -9.11 12.48 0.35
CA PHE A 166 -10.30 11.73 0.75
C PHE A 166 -10.39 10.42 -0.03
N VAL A 167 -11.04 9.42 0.55
CA VAL A 167 -11.29 8.14 -0.10
C VAL A 167 -12.50 8.32 -1.03
N ARG A 168 -12.27 8.26 -2.34
CA ARG A 168 -13.35 8.31 -3.35
C ARG A 168 -14.02 6.94 -3.52
N GLY A 169 -13.32 5.87 -3.18
CA GLY A 169 -13.88 4.53 -3.21
C GLY A 169 -12.92 3.48 -2.69
N ALA A 170 -13.40 2.26 -2.60
CA ALA A 170 -12.60 1.10 -2.22
C ALA A 170 -13.04 -0.14 -3.00
N THR A 171 -12.09 -0.95 -3.43
CA THR A 171 -12.36 -2.29 -3.98
C THR A 171 -12.56 -3.26 -2.83
N VAL A 172 -13.63 -4.07 -2.93
CA VAL A 172 -14.04 -4.99 -1.86
C VAL A 172 -14.11 -6.44 -2.32
N GLY A 173 -13.96 -7.36 -1.37
CA GLY A 173 -14.14 -8.79 -1.57
C GLY A 173 -13.61 -9.62 -0.41
N ALA A 174 -12.70 -10.54 -0.70
CA ALA A 174 -11.96 -11.31 0.31
C ALA A 174 -10.50 -11.44 -0.10
N PHE A 175 -9.61 -11.58 0.88
CA PHE A 175 -8.20 -11.84 0.61
C PHE A 175 -7.55 -12.71 1.68
N ALA A 176 -6.43 -13.31 1.30
CA ALA A 176 -5.52 -14.00 2.20
C ALA A 176 -4.09 -13.68 1.81
N VAL A 177 -3.27 -13.34 2.79
CA VAL A 177 -1.82 -13.20 2.67
C VAL A 177 -1.18 -14.36 3.41
N ASP A 178 -0.28 -15.08 2.75
CA ASP A 178 0.46 -16.16 3.38
C ASP A 178 1.85 -16.33 2.78
N ARG A 179 2.77 -16.84 3.60
CA ARG A 179 4.10 -17.23 3.15
C ARG A 179 4.02 -18.41 2.19
N GLY A 180 4.72 -18.33 1.07
CA GLY A 180 4.85 -19.37 0.05
C GLY A 180 6.30 -19.74 -0.21
N GLU A 181 6.50 -20.52 -1.26
CA GLU A 181 7.82 -21.00 -1.72
C GLU A 181 7.95 -20.70 -3.23
N ARG A 182 9.11 -20.20 -3.66
CA ARG A 182 9.35 -19.76 -5.05
C ARG A 182 9.14 -20.88 -6.07
N SER A 183 9.42 -22.12 -5.68
CA SER A 183 9.26 -23.32 -6.50
C SER A 183 7.81 -23.80 -6.66
N GLN A 184 6.86 -23.27 -5.88
CA GLN A 184 5.47 -23.75 -5.86
C GLN A 184 4.51 -22.64 -6.26
N ALA A 185 3.83 -22.77 -7.40
CA ALA A 185 2.66 -21.95 -7.72
C ALA A 185 1.47 -22.39 -6.85
N ARG A 186 0.75 -21.42 -6.27
CA ARG A 186 -0.44 -21.70 -5.44
C ARG A 186 -1.68 -21.08 -6.03
N ALA A 187 -2.79 -21.80 -5.97
CA ALA A 187 -4.09 -21.29 -6.36
C ALA A 187 -4.71 -20.43 -5.24
N VAL A 188 -5.69 -19.59 -5.58
CA VAL A 188 -6.43 -18.78 -4.58
C VAL A 188 -7.00 -19.67 -3.48
N ALA A 189 -7.70 -20.75 -3.83
CA ALA A 189 -8.28 -21.67 -2.85
C ALA A 189 -7.26 -22.20 -1.84
N GLU A 190 -6.07 -22.61 -2.30
CA GLU A 190 -5.01 -23.17 -1.46
C GLU A 190 -4.48 -22.14 -0.45
N ILE A 191 -4.29 -20.89 -0.87
CA ILE A 191 -3.82 -19.81 0.01
C ILE A 191 -4.88 -19.50 1.09
N PHE A 192 -6.16 -19.53 0.72
CA PHE A 192 -7.28 -19.45 1.67
C PHE A 192 -7.44 -20.69 2.56
N GLY A 193 -6.67 -21.76 2.33
CA GLY A 193 -6.70 -22.99 3.13
C GLY A 193 -7.73 -24.02 2.65
N LEU A 194 -8.34 -23.82 1.48
CA LEU A 194 -9.29 -24.74 0.86
C LEU A 194 -8.56 -25.62 -0.17
N GLY A 195 -8.60 -26.94 0.00
CA GLY A 195 -8.06 -27.90 -0.99
C GLY A 195 -6.66 -28.45 -0.71
N ALA A 196 -5.99 -28.04 0.37
CA ALA A 196 -4.78 -28.71 0.84
C ALA A 196 -5.17 -30.00 1.58
N GLY A 197 -4.94 -31.17 0.97
CA GLY A 197 -5.12 -32.46 1.64
C GLY A 197 -4.18 -32.56 2.83
N GLY A 198 -4.70 -32.44 4.06
CA GLY A 198 -4.07 -32.90 5.31
C GLY A 198 -2.64 -32.42 5.61
N GLY A 199 -2.12 -31.40 4.93
CA GLY A 199 -0.84 -30.79 5.26
C GLY A 199 -1.01 -29.97 6.53
N THR A 200 -0.16 -30.22 7.53
CA THR A 200 -0.10 -29.44 8.77
C THR A 200 -0.17 -27.96 8.40
N ALA A 201 -1.17 -27.24 8.93
CA ALA A 201 -1.19 -25.79 8.93
C ALA A 201 0.12 -25.35 9.60
N LYS A 202 1.17 -25.15 8.81
CA LYS A 202 2.41 -24.59 9.32
C LYS A 202 1.99 -23.26 9.89
N ASN A 203 2.22 -23.07 11.19
CA ASN A 203 1.89 -21.86 11.91
C ASN A 203 2.69 -20.71 11.28
N SER A 204 2.15 -20.14 10.21
CA SER A 204 2.77 -19.08 9.44
C SER A 204 2.53 -17.82 10.23
N MET A 205 3.61 -17.23 10.74
CA MET A 205 3.56 -16.00 11.54
C MET A 205 3.00 -14.80 10.75
N VAL A 206 2.74 -14.97 9.44
CA VAL A 206 2.31 -13.90 8.52
C VAL A 206 0.94 -14.19 7.88
N ARG A 207 0.20 -15.19 8.38
CA ARG A 207 -1.13 -15.48 7.84
C ARG A 207 -2.13 -14.37 8.20
N ILE A 208 -2.57 -13.61 7.20
CA ILE A 208 -3.61 -12.58 7.30
C ILE A 208 -4.77 -13.03 6.42
N VAL A 209 -5.99 -13.05 6.95
CA VAL A 209 -7.20 -13.41 6.18
C VAL A 209 -8.29 -12.43 6.50
N ASP A 210 -9.03 -12.00 5.47
CA ASP A 210 -10.23 -11.20 5.62
C ASP A 210 -11.29 -11.59 4.58
N GLY A 211 -12.54 -11.68 5.03
CA GLY A 211 -13.64 -12.26 4.28
C GLY A 211 -13.53 -13.78 4.06
N GLN A 212 -14.55 -14.33 3.40
CA GLN A 212 -14.70 -15.75 3.12
C GLN A 212 -14.82 -16.01 1.61
N LEU A 213 -13.84 -16.75 1.08
CA LEU A 213 -13.82 -17.14 -0.33
C LEU A 213 -15.11 -17.81 -0.82
N PRO A 214 -15.73 -18.77 -0.09
CA PRO A 214 -16.98 -19.40 -0.51
C PRO A 214 -18.14 -18.40 -0.65
N ASP A 215 -18.15 -17.34 0.16
CA ASP A 215 -19.21 -16.33 0.10
C ASP A 215 -19.05 -15.39 -1.10
N CYS A 216 -17.81 -15.09 -1.47
CA CYS A 216 -17.50 -14.35 -2.69
C CYS A 216 -17.90 -15.07 -3.97
N GLN A 217 -18.02 -16.40 -3.94
CA GLN A 217 -18.44 -17.17 -5.12
C GLN A 217 -19.88 -16.88 -5.54
N ARG A 218 -20.72 -16.38 -4.61
CA ARG A 218 -22.12 -16.02 -4.84
C ARG A 218 -22.31 -14.58 -5.32
N ALA A 219 -21.24 -13.80 -5.46
CA ALA A 219 -21.34 -12.42 -5.90
C ALA A 219 -21.82 -12.30 -7.35
N THR A 220 -22.70 -11.33 -7.61
CA THR A 220 -23.20 -10.99 -8.93
C THR A 220 -22.90 -9.51 -9.25
N PRO A 221 -22.69 -9.15 -10.54
CA PRO A 221 -22.44 -7.75 -10.92
C PRO A 221 -23.62 -6.83 -10.64
N ASP A 222 -24.85 -7.36 -10.66
CA ASP A 222 -26.08 -6.58 -10.51
C ASP A 222 -26.49 -6.37 -9.05
N SER A 223 -25.71 -6.87 -8.09
CA SER A 223 -26.00 -6.71 -6.66
C SER A 223 -25.73 -5.28 -6.20
N ASP A 224 -26.64 -4.75 -5.39
CA ASP A 224 -26.53 -3.46 -4.70
C ASP A 224 -25.73 -3.56 -3.39
N LYS A 225 -25.38 -4.79 -2.98
CA LYS A 225 -24.59 -5.07 -1.76
C LYS A 225 -23.60 -6.20 -1.99
N ALA A 226 -22.47 -6.14 -1.29
CA ALA A 226 -21.56 -7.27 -1.21
C ALA A 226 -22.24 -8.45 -0.47
N PRO A 227 -21.99 -9.71 -0.88
CA PRO A 227 -22.39 -10.87 -0.09
C PRO A 227 -21.86 -10.77 1.35
N ALA A 228 -22.59 -11.39 2.29
CA ALA A 228 -22.13 -11.51 3.67
C ALA A 228 -20.71 -12.09 3.70
N GLN A 229 -19.81 -11.49 4.49
CA GLN A 229 -18.40 -11.90 4.59
C GLN A 229 -17.59 -11.82 3.28
N CYS A 230 -18.05 -11.10 2.25
CA CYS A 230 -17.26 -10.78 1.05
C CYS A 230 -17.19 -9.26 0.80
N GLY A 231 -17.10 -8.50 1.90
CA GLY A 231 -17.04 -7.03 1.87
C GLY A 231 -15.70 -6.45 2.34
N ALA A 232 -14.69 -7.29 2.56
CA ALA A 232 -13.40 -6.85 3.11
C ALA A 232 -12.73 -5.87 2.15
N LEU A 233 -12.18 -4.80 2.70
CA LEU A 233 -11.49 -3.77 1.92
C LEU A 233 -10.12 -4.28 1.44
N ILE A 234 -9.88 -4.26 0.13
CA ILE A 234 -8.64 -4.74 -0.48
C ILE A 234 -7.72 -3.57 -0.88
N ARG A 235 -8.32 -2.51 -1.45
CA ARG A 235 -7.62 -1.35 -2.01
C ARG A 235 -8.51 -0.14 -1.90
N VAL A 236 -7.96 1.00 -1.50
CA VAL A 236 -8.68 2.29 -1.51
C VAL A 236 -8.28 3.10 -2.73
N GLU A 237 -9.12 4.05 -3.13
CA GLU A 237 -8.89 5.02 -4.19
C GLU A 237 -8.94 6.41 -3.58
N LEU A 238 -7.82 7.12 -3.61
CA LEU A 238 -7.64 8.44 -3.02
C LEU A 238 -7.78 9.52 -4.08
N LEU A 239 -8.41 10.63 -3.68
CA LEU A 239 -8.32 11.88 -4.41
C LEU A 239 -7.82 13.00 -3.48
N PRO A 240 -7.00 13.92 -3.99
CA PRO A 240 -6.51 15.03 -3.19
C PRO A 240 -7.66 15.98 -2.84
N ILE A 241 -7.58 16.57 -1.66
CA ILE A 241 -8.46 17.65 -1.24
C ILE A 241 -7.99 18.92 -1.97
N ALA A 242 -8.92 19.58 -2.66
CA ALA A 242 -8.61 20.78 -3.42
C ALA A 242 -8.54 21.99 -2.49
N ALA A 243 -7.58 22.89 -2.74
CA ALA A 243 -7.47 24.16 -2.03
C ALA A 243 -8.69 25.06 -2.33
N SER A 244 -9.23 25.00 -3.55
CA SER A 244 -10.48 25.65 -3.95
C SER A 244 -11.20 24.89 -5.07
N LYS A 245 -12.45 25.28 -5.36
CA LYS A 245 -13.20 24.74 -6.51
C LYS A 245 -12.57 25.10 -7.85
N ASP A 246 -11.92 26.26 -7.92
CA ASP A 246 -11.21 26.71 -9.12
C ASP A 246 -9.93 25.90 -9.34
N ASP A 247 -9.21 25.56 -8.26
CA ASP A 247 -8.04 24.66 -8.31
C ASP A 247 -8.43 23.25 -8.75
N ALA A 248 -9.57 22.74 -8.27
CA ALA A 248 -10.10 21.45 -8.70
C ALA A 248 -10.44 21.45 -10.20
N LYS A 249 -11.05 22.52 -10.70
CA LYS A 249 -11.36 22.69 -12.12
C LYS A 249 -10.08 22.79 -12.95
N ALA A 250 -9.09 23.56 -12.51
CA ALA A 250 -7.80 23.70 -13.17
C ALA A 250 -7.05 22.37 -13.23
N LYS A 251 -7.03 21.58 -12.15
CA LYS A 251 -6.40 20.27 -12.11
C LYS A 251 -7.10 19.24 -13.01
N ALA A 252 -8.43 19.20 -13.00
CA ALA A 252 -9.21 18.35 -13.91
C ALA A 252 -9.04 18.73 -15.39
N LEU A 253 -8.81 20.01 -15.69
CA LEU A 253 -8.46 20.49 -17.03
C LEU A 253 -7.02 20.12 -17.43
N ALA A 254 -6.09 20.07 -16.48
CA ALA A 254 -4.69 19.71 -16.70
C ALA A 254 -4.46 18.19 -16.85
N GLU A 255 -5.22 17.36 -16.11
CA GLU A 255 -5.20 15.89 -16.24
C GLU A 255 -5.94 15.40 -17.50
N ARG A 256 -6.74 16.26 -18.12
CA ARG A 256 -7.22 16.08 -19.48
C ARG A 256 -6.02 16.30 -20.41
N GLU A 257 -5.31 15.23 -20.73
CA GLU A 257 -4.19 15.28 -21.66
C GLU A 257 -4.49 16.22 -22.86
N PRO A 258 -3.60 17.16 -23.20
CA PRO A 258 -3.70 17.90 -24.47
C PRO A 258 -3.47 17.01 -25.70
N SER A 259 -3.15 15.72 -25.52
CA SER A 259 -2.77 14.79 -26.59
C SER A 259 -3.95 14.23 -27.41
N LEU A 260 -5.20 14.45 -27.00
CA LEU A 260 -6.38 13.98 -27.77
C LEU A 260 -7.05 15.05 -28.61
N VAL A 261 -6.50 16.27 -28.69
CA VAL A 261 -7.08 17.34 -29.50
C VAL A 261 -6.68 17.25 -30.98
N ASP A 262 -5.74 16.38 -31.38
CA ASP A 262 -5.25 16.38 -32.77
C ASP A 262 -5.06 15.02 -33.47
N THR A 263 -5.58 13.93 -32.90
CA THR A 263 -5.60 12.63 -33.58
C THR A 263 -6.96 11.99 -33.43
N CYS A 264 -7.94 12.51 -34.18
CA CYS A 264 -9.00 11.63 -34.67
C CYS A 264 -8.32 10.57 -35.56
N PRO A 265 -8.28 9.28 -35.18
CA PRO A 265 -7.88 8.26 -36.13
C PRO A 265 -8.82 8.34 -37.34
N ARG A 266 -8.25 8.29 -38.55
CA ARG A 266 -9.00 8.31 -39.81
C ARG A 266 -10.18 7.34 -39.73
N PRO A 267 -11.34 7.68 -40.32
CA PRO A 267 -12.54 6.86 -40.19
C PRO A 267 -12.23 5.42 -40.58
N LEU A 268 -12.48 4.51 -39.65
CA LEU A 268 -12.51 3.07 -39.92
C LEU A 268 -13.59 2.86 -41.00
N VAL A 269 -13.10 2.64 -42.22
CA VAL A 269 -13.77 2.19 -43.45
C VAL A 269 -15.30 2.14 -43.37
N ARG A 270 -15.98 3.03 -44.10
CA ARG A 270 -17.33 2.75 -44.60
C ARG A 270 -17.22 1.57 -45.56
N ILE A 271 -17.73 0.41 -45.17
CA ILE A 271 -18.08 -0.63 -46.15
C ILE A 271 -19.29 -0.07 -46.90
N GLU A 272 -19.04 0.57 -48.04
CA GLU A 272 -20.10 0.82 -49.01
C GLU A 272 -20.57 -0.55 -49.50
N ALA A 273 -21.81 -0.90 -49.14
CA ALA A 273 -22.52 -2.01 -49.72
C ALA A 273 -22.66 -1.73 -51.22
N GLY A 274 -21.78 -2.34 -52.01
CA GLY A 274 -21.90 -2.40 -53.46
C GLY A 274 -23.11 -3.25 -53.82
N LEU A 275 -24.21 -2.59 -54.15
CA LEU A 275 -25.31 -3.17 -54.89
C LEU A 275 -24.90 -3.27 -56.37
N ARG A 276 -24.60 -4.47 -56.85
CA ARG A 276 -24.81 -4.90 -58.24
C ARG A 276 -25.10 -6.40 -58.27
#